data_AF-A0A6G6Y0Y4-F1
#
_entry.id   AF-A0A6G6Y0Y4-F1
#
_cell.length_a   1.000
_cell.length_b   1.000
_cell.length_c   1.000
_cell.angle_alpha   90.00
_cell.angle_beta   90.00
_cell.angle_gamma   90.00
#
_symmetry.space_group_name_H-M   'P 1'
#
loop_
_entity.id
_entity.type
_entity.pdbx_description
1 polymer ?
#
loop_
_entity_poly.entity_id
_entity_poly.type
_entity_poly.pdbx_seq_one_letter_code
_entity_poly.pdbx_strand_id
1 'polypeptide(L)'
;MAVEAPPSRYRVVERNRRLQVVDTWHDGRPPATPKTPIPKNLGEERRPLDRAPPRRDEAWKAPRKRSARAMPMGQDVEGRTLLRTASWWDAKGPRTVTLRSDREPAVQSIGALALVAAVLLAVLCFAMPWLLIPAVIALGNSRLRTRARLGMAGLVDSLAQEAADSGG
;
A
#
# COMPACT_ATOMS: atom_id res chain seq x y z
N MET A 1 54.68 7.89 3.38
CA MET A 1 53.73 8.96 3.09
C MET A 1 52.34 8.34 3.03
N ALA A 2 51.47 8.65 3.98
CA ALA A 2 50.10 8.10 3.98
C ALA A 2 49.28 8.82 2.91
N VAL A 3 48.69 8.06 1.98
CA VAL A 3 47.79 8.60 0.97
C VAL A 3 46.45 8.86 1.68
N GLU A 4 46.18 10.12 1.99
CA GLU A 4 44.91 10.52 2.56
C GLU A 4 43.81 10.35 1.49
N ALA A 5 42.78 9.59 1.82
CA ALA A 5 41.70 9.29 0.88
C ALA A 5 40.91 10.57 0.57
N PRO A 6 40.55 10.82 -0.70
CA PRO A 6 39.82 12.03 -1.06
C PRO A 6 38.45 12.08 -0.35
N PRO A 7 38.01 13.27 0.09
CA PRO A 7 36.78 13.42 0.87
C PRO A 7 35.55 13.00 0.07
N SER A 8 34.63 12.28 0.73
CA SER A 8 33.40 11.81 0.11
C SER A 8 32.49 12.98 -0.30
N ARG A 9 32.13 13.03 -1.59
CA ARG A 9 31.27 14.05 -2.20
C ARG A 9 29.85 14.11 -1.65
N TYR A 10 29.37 13.03 -1.06
CA TYR A 10 28.02 12.95 -0.51
C TYR A 10 28.07 12.60 0.96
N ARG A 11 27.32 13.36 1.77
CA ARG A 11 27.12 13.07 3.20
C ARG A 11 25.63 12.91 3.46
N VAL A 12 25.27 11.79 4.10
CA VAL A 12 23.90 11.56 4.56
C VAL A 12 23.76 12.17 5.95
N VAL A 13 22.74 12.98 6.15
CA VAL A 13 22.39 13.60 7.44
C VAL A 13 20.93 13.33 7.75
N GLU A 14 20.62 13.06 9.00
CA GLU A 14 19.23 12.90 9.44
C GLU A 14 18.64 14.27 9.82
N ARG A 15 17.50 14.62 9.21
CA ARG A 15 16.73 15.84 9.52
C ARG A 15 15.24 15.51 9.53
N ASN A 16 14.52 15.93 10.58
CA ASN A 16 13.07 15.73 10.72
C ASN A 16 12.62 14.26 10.55
N ARG A 17 13.35 13.32 11.16
CA ARG A 17 13.14 11.86 11.01
C ARG A 17 13.24 11.36 9.56
N ARG A 18 14.04 12.03 8.72
CA ARG A 18 14.31 11.64 7.33
C ARG A 18 15.79 11.77 7.01
N LEU A 19 16.32 10.81 6.26
CA LEU A 19 17.67 10.87 5.72
C LEU A 19 17.70 11.83 4.52
N GLN A 20 18.56 12.84 4.58
CA GLN A 20 18.83 13.79 3.50
C GLN A 20 20.27 13.61 3.02
N VAL A 21 20.46 13.58 1.70
CA VAL A 21 21.80 13.50 1.08
C VAL A 21 22.25 14.91 0.72
N VAL A 22 23.39 15.33 1.24
CA VAL A 22 24.01 16.65 1.00
C VAL A 22 25.25 16.44 0.14
N ASP A 23 25.33 17.16 -0.99
CA ASP A 23 26.55 17.23 -1.81
C ASP A 23 27.52 18.21 -1.12
N THR A 24 28.66 17.70 -0.66
CA THR A 24 29.69 18.44 0.09
C THR A 24 30.67 19.18 -0.81
N TRP A 25 30.63 18.96 -2.14
CA TRP A 25 31.49 19.66 -3.09
C TRP A 25 30.91 20.98 -3.61
N HIS A 26 29.68 21.31 -3.22
CA HIS A 26 28.99 22.51 -3.66
C HIS A 26 28.99 23.56 -2.53
N ASP A 27 30.14 24.19 -2.30
CA ASP A 27 30.32 25.22 -1.28
C ASP A 27 29.30 26.38 -1.45
N GLY A 28 28.40 26.51 -0.48
CA GLY A 28 27.73 27.78 -0.16
C GLY A 28 26.57 28.25 -1.06
N ARG A 29 26.05 27.46 -2.00
CA ARG A 29 24.80 27.82 -2.71
C ARG A 29 23.58 27.10 -2.12
N PRO A 30 22.45 27.79 -1.91
CA PRO A 30 21.23 27.15 -1.45
C PRO A 30 20.83 26.03 -2.42
N PRO A 31 20.26 24.92 -1.92
CA PRO A 31 19.83 23.83 -2.78
C PRO A 31 18.89 24.40 -3.85
N ALA A 32 19.20 24.11 -5.12
CA ALA A 32 18.38 24.56 -6.23
C ALA A 32 16.94 24.09 -5.99
N THR A 33 16.07 25.02 -5.63
CA THR A 33 14.65 24.75 -5.55
C THR A 33 14.21 24.47 -6.98
N PRO A 34 13.57 23.33 -7.30
CA PRO A 34 13.10 23.07 -8.65
C PRO A 34 11.95 24.05 -8.95
N LYS A 35 12.28 25.22 -9.48
CA LYS A 35 11.35 26.22 -10.04
C LYS A 35 11.23 26.01 -11.54
N THR A 36 10.66 24.89 -11.97
CA THR A 36 9.96 24.75 -13.27
C THR A 36 9.40 23.33 -13.41
N PRO A 37 8.21 23.16 -14.02
CA PRO A 37 7.71 21.85 -14.38
C PRO A 37 8.65 21.22 -15.41
N ILE A 38 9.09 19.99 -15.16
CA ILE A 38 9.96 19.21 -16.04
C ILE A 38 9.26 19.09 -17.41
N PRO A 39 9.82 19.64 -18.51
CA PRO A 39 9.31 19.38 -19.85
C PRO A 39 9.57 17.91 -20.20
N LYS A 40 8.54 17.21 -20.67
CA LYS A 40 8.51 15.75 -20.91
C LYS A 40 9.50 15.22 -21.95
N ASN A 41 10.33 16.06 -22.58
CA ASN A 41 11.06 15.71 -23.82
C ASN A 41 12.59 15.90 -23.77
N LEU A 42 13.22 16.15 -22.60
CA LEU A 42 14.70 16.16 -22.53
C LEU A 42 15.30 14.75 -22.39
N GLY A 43 15.06 13.92 -23.40
CA GLY A 43 15.69 12.61 -23.56
C GLY A 43 16.10 12.28 -25.00
N GLU A 44 15.80 13.16 -25.97
CA GLU A 44 16.23 13.00 -27.36
C GLU A 44 17.67 13.49 -27.55
N GLU A 45 18.61 12.88 -26.83
CA GLU A 45 20.00 12.85 -27.28
C GLU A 45 20.15 11.69 -28.28
N ARG A 46 20.48 12.08 -29.52
CA ARG A 46 20.51 11.26 -30.74
C ARG A 46 21.19 9.91 -30.52
N ARG A 47 20.42 8.82 -30.50
CA ARG A 47 20.95 7.48 -30.78
C ARG A 47 20.90 7.21 -32.30
N PRO A 48 21.98 6.68 -32.90
CA PRO A 48 22.03 6.36 -34.32
C PRO A 48 20.96 5.31 -34.67
N LEU A 49 20.15 5.64 -35.67
CA LEU A 49 18.97 4.88 -36.08
C LEU A 49 19.35 3.83 -37.13
N ASP A 50 20.07 2.78 -36.72
CA ASP A 50 20.29 1.59 -37.57
C ASP A 50 20.00 0.31 -36.77
N ARG A 51 18.71 0.07 -36.54
CA ARG A 51 18.08 -1.26 -36.56
C ARG A 51 16.59 -1.11 -36.29
N ALA A 52 15.77 -1.57 -37.24
CA ALA A 52 14.34 -1.74 -37.05
C ALA A 52 14.06 -2.56 -35.76
N PRO A 53 13.03 -2.22 -34.97
CA PRO A 53 12.70 -2.99 -33.77
C PRO A 53 12.20 -4.39 -34.15
N PRO A 54 12.59 -5.44 -33.39
CA PRO A 54 11.95 -6.74 -33.53
C PRO A 54 10.47 -6.64 -33.14
N ARG A 55 9.66 -7.50 -33.78
CA ARG A 55 8.20 -7.58 -33.61
C ARG A 55 7.78 -7.55 -32.14
N ARG A 56 6.63 -6.93 -31.91
CA ARG A 56 5.91 -6.68 -30.64
C ARG A 56 5.54 -7.94 -29.83
N ASP A 57 6.04 -9.10 -30.22
CA ASP A 57 5.66 -10.40 -29.68
C ASP A 57 6.61 -10.86 -28.56
N GLU A 58 7.74 -10.17 -28.38
CA GLU A 58 8.78 -10.52 -27.38
C GLU A 58 8.89 -9.51 -26.22
N ALA A 59 7.90 -8.62 -26.08
CA ALA A 59 7.86 -7.68 -24.97
C ALA A 59 7.61 -8.41 -23.64
N TRP A 60 8.70 -8.72 -22.96
CA TRP A 60 8.79 -8.72 -21.50
C TRP A 60 7.84 -9.69 -20.78
N LYS A 61 8.22 -10.98 -20.76
CA LYS A 61 7.80 -11.89 -19.67
C LYS A 61 8.53 -11.50 -18.38
N ALA A 62 8.26 -10.31 -17.82
CA ALA A 62 8.53 -10.14 -16.40
C ALA A 62 7.67 -11.18 -15.66
N PRO A 63 8.24 -11.94 -14.71
CA PRO A 63 7.42 -12.64 -13.76
C PRO A 63 6.66 -11.56 -13.01
N ARG A 64 5.40 -11.34 -13.38
CA ARG A 64 4.41 -10.82 -12.46
C ARG A 64 4.43 -11.82 -11.32
N LYS A 65 5.26 -11.56 -10.29
CA LYS A 65 5.15 -12.22 -8.99
C LYS A 65 3.83 -11.74 -8.39
N ARG A 66 2.74 -12.25 -8.97
CA ARG A 66 1.40 -12.34 -8.42
C ARG A 66 1.48 -13.38 -7.31
N SER A 67 2.30 -13.10 -6.30
CA SER A 67 2.64 -14.02 -5.23
C SER A 67 3.02 -13.23 -3.98
N ALA A 68 2.28 -12.17 -3.68
CA ALA A 68 1.86 -11.95 -2.31
C ALA A 68 0.43 -12.46 -2.29
N ARG A 69 0.30 -13.70 -1.81
CA ARG A 69 -0.93 -14.44 -1.59
C ARG A 69 -2.04 -13.49 -1.14
N ALA A 70 -3.25 -13.67 -1.67
CA ALA A 70 -4.46 -12.91 -1.33
C ALA A 70 -4.94 -13.19 0.11
N MET A 71 -4.01 -13.34 1.05
CA MET A 71 -4.31 -13.49 2.45
C MET A 71 -4.34 -12.09 3.07
N PRO A 72 -5.44 -11.72 3.74
CA PRO A 72 -5.56 -10.45 4.43
C PRO A 72 -4.63 -10.36 5.65
N MET A 73 -4.02 -11.48 6.07
CA MET A 73 -3.10 -11.56 7.19
C MET A 73 -1.69 -11.96 6.74
N GLY A 74 -0.68 -11.28 7.28
CA GLY A 74 0.74 -11.66 7.22
C GLY A 74 1.42 -11.43 8.56
N GLN A 75 2.70 -11.74 8.66
CA GLN A 75 3.54 -11.34 9.80
C GLN A 75 4.72 -10.54 9.29
N ASP A 76 5.16 -9.52 10.04
CA ASP A 76 6.40 -8.79 9.74
C ASP A 76 7.64 -9.57 10.20
N VAL A 77 8.82 -9.01 9.94
CA VAL A 77 10.11 -9.57 10.35
C VAL A 77 10.25 -9.61 11.89
N GLU A 78 9.45 -8.83 12.60
CA GLU A 78 9.41 -8.72 14.05
C GLU A 78 8.32 -9.63 14.69
N GLY A 79 7.60 -10.42 13.87
CA GLY A 79 6.56 -11.34 14.31
C GLY A 79 5.18 -10.71 14.57
N ARG A 80 4.97 -9.43 14.25
CA ARG A 80 3.69 -8.74 14.43
C ARG A 80 2.72 -9.11 13.32
N THR A 81 1.45 -9.30 13.68
CA THR A 81 0.39 -9.60 12.71
C THR A 81 0.07 -8.37 11.87
N LEU A 82 0.17 -8.50 10.55
CA LEU A 82 -0.14 -7.46 9.57
C LEU A 82 -1.51 -7.75 8.94
N LEU A 83 -2.44 -6.81 9.09
CA LEU A 83 -3.70 -6.79 8.35
C LEU A 83 -3.54 -5.97 7.07
N ARG A 84 -3.76 -6.60 5.92
CA ARG A 84 -3.77 -5.94 4.62
C ARG A 84 -5.21 -5.66 4.19
N THR A 85 -5.56 -4.39 4.05
CA THR A 85 -6.86 -3.99 3.51
C THR A 85 -6.90 -4.13 1.99
N ALA A 86 -8.10 -4.25 1.42
CA ALA A 86 -8.29 -4.30 -0.02
C ALA A 86 -9.14 -3.12 -0.51
N SER A 87 -8.83 -2.63 -1.71
CA SER A 87 -9.48 -1.47 -2.33
C SER A 87 -10.98 -1.63 -2.56
N TRP A 88 -11.48 -2.86 -2.59
CA TRP A 88 -12.91 -3.11 -2.81
C TRP A 88 -13.76 -2.90 -1.55
N TRP A 89 -13.14 -2.78 -0.37
CA TRP A 89 -13.83 -2.61 0.91
C TRP A 89 -13.25 -1.49 1.80
N ASP A 90 -12.02 -1.04 1.55
CA ASP A 90 -11.42 0.13 2.20
C ASP A 90 -11.41 1.33 1.25
N ALA A 91 -12.08 2.42 1.63
CA ALA A 91 -12.16 3.65 0.83
C ALA A 91 -10.79 4.33 0.65
N LYS A 92 -9.83 4.11 1.57
CA LYS A 92 -8.48 4.69 1.50
C LYS A 92 -7.51 3.83 0.65
N GLY A 93 -7.97 2.71 0.10
CA GLY A 93 -7.18 1.84 -0.77
C GLY A 93 -6.44 0.73 -0.01
N PRO A 94 -5.63 -0.08 -0.70
CA PRO A 94 -4.96 -1.22 -0.10
C PRO A 94 -3.76 -0.76 0.75
N ARG A 95 -3.90 -0.83 2.08
CA ARG A 95 -2.88 -0.47 3.07
C ARG A 95 -2.63 -1.62 4.04
N THR A 96 -1.48 -1.58 4.71
CA THR A 96 -1.11 -2.58 5.72
C THR A 96 -1.15 -1.92 7.09
N VAL A 97 -1.89 -2.51 8.02
CA VAL A 97 -2.02 -2.07 9.41
C VAL A 97 -1.45 -3.15 10.32
N THR A 98 -0.56 -2.77 11.22
CA THR A 98 0.00 -3.66 12.24
C THR A 98 -1.03 -3.90 13.34
N LEU A 99 -1.50 -5.14 13.49
CA LEU A 99 -2.34 -5.59 14.60
C LEU A 99 -1.47 -5.97 15.79
N ARG A 100 -1.88 -5.54 16.99
CA ARG A 100 -1.24 -5.90 18.26
C ARG A 100 -1.45 -7.39 18.55
N SER A 101 -0.38 -8.10 18.90
CA SER A 101 -0.38 -9.54 19.21
C SER A 101 -0.95 -9.88 20.59
N ASP A 102 -1.08 -8.91 21.47
CA ASP A 102 -1.54 -9.11 22.86
C ASP A 102 -3.08 -9.18 23.00
N ARG A 103 -3.82 -9.09 21.89
CA ARG A 103 -5.27 -9.30 21.82
C ARG A 103 -5.67 -10.38 20.80
N GLU A 104 -4.81 -11.39 20.61
CA GLU A 104 -5.14 -12.58 19.82
C GLU A 104 -6.56 -13.16 20.08
N PRO A 105 -7.04 -13.32 21.34
CA PRO A 105 -8.39 -13.86 21.56
C PRO A 105 -9.53 -12.91 21.11
N ALA A 106 -9.30 -11.59 21.14
CA ALA A 106 -10.32 -10.61 20.72
C ALA A 106 -10.40 -10.52 19.19
N VAL A 107 -9.27 -10.54 18.49
CA VAL A 107 -9.25 -10.54 17.01
C VAL A 107 -9.85 -11.84 16.47
N GLN A 108 -9.54 -12.98 17.10
CA GLN A 108 -10.08 -14.27 16.70
C GLN A 108 -11.60 -14.35 16.91
N SER A 109 -12.11 -13.81 18.02
CA SER A 109 -13.57 -13.81 18.29
C SER A 109 -14.34 -12.89 17.34
N ILE A 110 -13.79 -11.74 16.95
CA ILE A 110 -14.38 -10.89 15.90
C ILE A 110 -14.43 -11.63 14.55
N GLY A 111 -13.33 -12.30 14.18
CA GLY A 111 -13.27 -13.11 12.95
C GLY A 111 -14.28 -14.26 12.96
N ALA A 112 -14.40 -14.96 14.08
CA ALA A 112 -15.37 -16.03 14.26
C ALA A 112 -16.82 -15.52 14.21
N LEU A 113 -17.12 -14.39 14.88
CA LEU A 113 -18.44 -13.76 14.83
C LEU A 113 -18.80 -13.35 13.39
N ALA A 114 -17.87 -12.73 12.67
CA ALA A 114 -18.07 -12.35 11.27
C ALA A 114 -18.34 -13.57 10.37
N LEU A 115 -17.64 -14.68 10.60
CA LEU A 115 -17.88 -15.94 9.88
C LEU A 115 -19.28 -16.50 10.19
N VAL A 116 -19.66 -16.56 11.46
CA VAL A 116 -21.00 -17.03 11.88
C VAL A 116 -22.09 -16.16 11.24
N ALA A 117 -21.93 -14.83 11.28
CA ALA A 117 -22.87 -13.91 10.64
C ALA A 117 -22.97 -14.14 9.13
N ALA A 118 -21.84 -14.37 8.44
CA ALA A 118 -21.82 -14.68 7.02
C ALA A 118 -22.54 -16.00 6.69
N VAL A 119 -22.35 -17.03 7.51
CA VAL A 119 -23.05 -18.33 7.35
C VAL A 119 -24.55 -18.17 7.57
N LEU A 120 -24.97 -17.47 8.63
CA LEU A 120 -26.38 -17.19 8.90
C LEU A 120 -27.03 -16.42 7.75
N LEU A 121 -26.34 -15.41 7.21
CA LEU A 121 -26.81 -14.65 6.06
C LEU A 121 -26.97 -15.55 4.82
N ALA A 122 -26.02 -16.46 4.58
CA ALA A 122 -26.09 -17.41 3.46
C ALA A 122 -27.27 -18.38 3.62
N VAL A 123 -27.49 -18.93 4.82
CA VAL A 123 -28.63 -19.81 5.12
C VAL A 123 -29.96 -19.06 4.93
N LEU A 124 -30.05 -17.81 5.39
CA LEU A 124 -31.24 -16.99 5.23
C LEU A 124 -31.55 -16.70 3.75
N CYS A 125 -30.54 -16.36 2.95
CA CYS A 125 -30.69 -16.17 1.50
C CYS A 125 -31.11 -17.47 0.78
N PHE A 126 -30.67 -18.62 1.27
CA PHE A 126 -31.07 -19.93 0.71
C PHE A 126 -32.52 -20.29 1.07
N ALA A 127 -32.93 -20.09 2.32
CA ALA A 127 -34.30 -20.36 2.78
C ALA A 127 -35.33 -19.37 2.20
N MET A 128 -34.91 -18.14 1.93
CA MET A 128 -35.77 -17.07 1.40
C MET A 128 -35.13 -16.42 0.17
N PRO A 129 -35.25 -17.03 -1.02
CA PRO A 129 -34.54 -16.58 -2.22
C PRO A 129 -34.98 -15.20 -2.72
N TRP A 130 -36.17 -14.73 -2.34
CA TRP A 130 -36.63 -13.38 -2.66
C TRP A 130 -35.77 -12.28 -1.98
N LEU A 131 -35.03 -12.60 -0.90
CA LEU A 131 -34.04 -11.70 -0.29
C LEU A 131 -32.82 -11.45 -1.19
N LEU A 132 -32.58 -12.29 -2.20
CA LEU A 132 -31.50 -12.06 -3.16
C LEU A 132 -31.75 -10.81 -4.01
N ILE A 133 -33.02 -10.48 -4.29
CA ILE A 133 -33.38 -9.30 -5.09
C ILE A 133 -32.88 -7.99 -4.42
N PRO A 134 -33.28 -7.66 -3.18
CA PRO A 134 -32.76 -6.48 -2.50
C PRO A 134 -31.25 -6.59 -2.24
N ALA A 135 -30.69 -7.78 -2.02
CA ALA A 135 -29.24 -7.96 -1.86
C ALA A 135 -28.47 -7.56 -3.12
N VAL A 136 -28.91 -7.99 -4.30
CA VAL A 136 -28.30 -7.64 -5.60
C VAL A 136 -28.46 -6.15 -5.88
N ILE A 137 -29.64 -5.56 -5.62
CA ILE A 137 -29.88 -4.12 -5.77
C ILE A 137 -28.96 -3.32 -4.83
N ALA A 138 -28.83 -3.76 -3.58
CA ALA A 138 -27.95 -3.12 -2.60
C ALA A 138 -26.48 -3.23 -3.02
N LEU A 139 -26.05 -4.37 -3.56
CA LEU A 139 -24.69 -4.59 -4.07
C LEU A 139 -24.41 -3.78 -5.34
N GLY A 140 -25.41 -3.57 -6.19
CA GLY A 140 -25.32 -2.72 -7.39
C GLY A 140 -25.27 -1.23 -7.05
N ASN A 141 -25.90 -0.81 -5.96
CA ASN A 141 -25.96 0.59 -5.55
C ASN A 141 -24.59 1.12 -5.11
N SER A 142 -24.01 2.00 -5.92
CA SER A 142 -22.70 2.61 -5.66
C SER A 142 -22.69 3.46 -4.39
N ARG A 143 -23.80 4.12 -4.03
CA ARG A 143 -23.89 4.95 -2.83
C ARG A 143 -23.83 4.11 -1.55
N LEU A 144 -24.53 2.98 -1.53
CA LEU A 144 -24.49 2.04 -0.40
C LEU A 144 -23.08 1.44 -0.25
N ARG A 145 -22.47 1.02 -1.36
CA ARG A 145 -21.08 0.54 -1.36
C ARG A 145 -20.09 1.59 -0.86
N THR A 146 -20.20 2.84 -1.31
CA THR A 146 -19.30 3.91 -0.85
C THR A 146 -19.50 4.22 0.63
N ARG A 147 -20.74 4.26 1.13
CA ARG A 147 -21.01 4.43 2.56
C ARG A 147 -20.44 3.30 3.41
N ALA A 148 -20.62 2.06 2.97
CA ALA A 148 -20.05 0.90 3.65
C ALA A 148 -18.50 0.96 3.66
N ARG A 149 -17.88 1.31 2.53
CA ARG A 149 -16.41 1.48 2.43
C ARG A 149 -15.87 2.60 3.32
N LEU A 150 -16.60 3.71 3.45
CA LEU A 150 -16.23 4.82 4.33
C LEU A 150 -16.32 4.40 5.81
N GLY A 151 -17.39 3.70 6.19
CA GLY A 151 -17.53 3.15 7.54
C GLY A 151 -16.40 2.16 7.88
N MET A 152 -16.09 1.26 6.95
CA MET A 152 -14.99 0.30 7.11
C MET A 152 -13.62 0.99 7.17
N ALA A 153 -13.39 2.03 6.36
CA ALA A 153 -12.15 2.81 6.44
C ALA A 153 -11.98 3.47 7.82
N GLY A 154 -13.07 3.97 8.41
CA GLY A 154 -13.07 4.53 9.77
C GLY A 154 -12.76 3.51 10.85
N LEU A 155 -13.29 2.28 10.75
CA LEU A 155 -12.95 1.18 11.66
C LEU A 155 -11.46 0.78 11.54
N VAL A 156 -10.92 0.77 10.32
CA VAL A 156 -9.49 0.52 10.11
C VAL A 156 -8.65 1.65 10.70
N ASP A 157 -9.10 2.90 10.57
CA ASP A 157 -8.40 4.06 11.14
C ASP A 157 -8.38 4.03 12.67
N SER A 158 -9.48 3.64 13.33
CA SER A 158 -9.50 3.51 14.79
C SER A 158 -8.52 2.41 15.26
N LEU A 159 -8.49 1.27 14.56
CA LEU A 159 -7.53 0.20 14.85
C LEU A 159 -6.08 0.66 14.63
N ALA A 160 -5.82 1.49 13.62
CA ALA A 160 -4.50 2.03 13.35
C ALA A 160 -4.07 3.09 14.37
N GLN A 161 -4.99 3.95 14.83
CA GLN A 161 -4.73 4.98 15.84
C GLN A 161 -4.47 4.35 17.21
N GLU A 162 -5.26 3.35 17.62
CA GLU A 162 -5.04 2.59 18.85
C GLU A 162 -3.67 1.89 18.87
N ALA A 163 -3.21 1.39 17.72
CA ALA A 163 -1.88 0.81 17.59
C ALA A 163 -0.75 1.86 17.73
N ALA A 164 -0.98 3.10 17.27
CA ALA A 164 0.00 4.19 17.40
C ALA A 164 0.09 4.74 18.83
N ASP A 165 -1.05 4.90 19.50
CA ASP A 165 -1.13 5.48 20.84
C ASP A 165 -0.57 4.56 21.93
N SER A 166 -0.45 3.25 21.65
CA SER A 166 0.08 2.26 22.59
C SER A 166 1.56 1.92 22.40
N GLY A 167 2.22 2.50 21.38
CA GLY A 167 3.64 2.33 21.09
C GLY A 167 4.53 3.49 21.52
N GLY A 168 3.97 4.52 22.16
CA GLY A 168 4.69 5.64 22.79
C GLY A 168 4.66 5.54 24.30
#